data_AF-A0A124GCP4-F1
#
_entry.id   AF-A0A124GCP4-F1
#
_cell.length_a   1.000
_cell.length_b   1.000
_cell.length_c   1.000
_cell.angle_alpha   90.00
_cell.angle_beta   90.00
_cell.angle_gamma   90.00
#
_symmetry.space_group_name_H-M   'P 1'
#
loop_
_entity.id
_entity.type
_entity.pdbx_description
1 polymer ?
#
loop_
_entity_poly.entity_id
_entity_poly.type
_entity_poly.pdbx_seq_one_letter_code
_entity_poly.pdbx_strand_id
1 'polypeptide(L)'
;MENLFKYSEIFKGRAATKGQTLGTIPSNSKFIEIIGINYADDNNFYYFTPIILRTEIIRNRDIAFTVGITSDTREFVLSFKNNVITITHSTVTNSTADNNFIAQILSVNS
;
A
#
# COMPACT_ATOMS: atom_id res chain seq x y z
N MET A 1 -11.53 -18.42 21.45
CA MET A 1 -11.40 -18.23 19.99
C MET A 1 -10.08 -17.53 19.76
N GLU A 2 -9.05 -18.24 19.29
CA GLU A 2 -7.87 -17.57 18.76
C GLU A 2 -8.29 -16.81 17.50
N ASN A 3 -7.83 -15.57 17.38
CA ASN A 3 -8.14 -14.72 16.25
C ASN A 3 -7.51 -15.36 14.99
N LEU A 4 -8.35 -15.84 14.06
CA LEU A 4 -7.94 -16.54 12.82
C LEU A 4 -7.10 -15.65 11.89
N PHE A 5 -7.12 -14.33 12.11
CA PHE A 5 -6.31 -13.35 11.39
C PHE A 5 -5.57 -12.44 12.36
N LYS A 6 -4.24 -12.58 12.43
CA LYS A 6 -3.36 -11.66 13.17
C LYS A 6 -2.85 -10.56 12.24
N TYR A 7 -3.14 -9.32 12.55
CA TYR A 7 -2.67 -8.18 11.77
C TYR A 7 -1.48 -7.52 12.47
N SER A 8 -0.44 -7.17 11.71
CA SER A 8 0.65 -6.31 12.18
C SER A 8 0.84 -5.14 11.22
N GLU A 9 0.88 -3.92 11.76
CA GLU A 9 1.14 -2.72 10.98
C GLU A 9 2.59 -2.71 10.46
N ILE A 10 2.76 -2.58 9.15
CA ILE A 10 4.07 -2.32 8.51
C ILE A 10 4.22 -0.81 8.29
N PHE A 11 3.14 -0.15 7.84
CA PHE A 11 3.13 1.27 7.53
C PHE A 11 1.81 1.92 7.93
N LYS A 12 1.88 3.17 8.38
CA LYS A 12 0.75 4.10 8.51
C LYS A 12 1.19 5.52 8.24
N GLY A 13 0.48 6.23 7.35
CA GLY A 13 0.80 7.61 6.99
C GLY A 13 0.22 8.02 5.64
N ARG A 14 0.82 9.04 5.01
CA ARG A 14 0.47 9.50 3.65
C ARG A 14 1.63 9.23 2.71
N ALA A 15 1.72 8.01 2.20
CA ALA A 15 2.82 7.62 1.32
C ALA A 15 2.46 7.83 -0.16
N ALA A 16 3.26 8.64 -0.83
CA ALA A 16 3.13 8.92 -2.27
C ALA A 16 4.48 9.15 -2.98
N THR A 17 5.60 9.19 -2.26
CA THR A 17 6.86 9.70 -2.80
C THR A 17 7.76 8.57 -3.30
N LYS A 18 8.26 8.69 -4.54
CA LYS A 18 9.29 7.77 -5.05
C LYS A 18 10.53 7.78 -4.15
N GLY A 19 11.03 6.59 -3.83
CA GLY A 19 12.17 6.37 -2.93
C GLY A 19 11.77 6.19 -1.46
N GLN A 20 10.50 6.41 -1.10
CA GLN A 20 10.04 6.23 0.27
C GLN A 20 10.02 4.74 0.63
N THR A 21 10.73 4.38 1.71
CA THR A 21 10.64 3.06 2.36
C THR A 21 9.45 3.05 3.30
N LEU A 22 8.59 2.04 3.15
CA LEU A 22 7.33 1.92 3.90
C LEU A 22 7.44 0.93 5.06
N GLY A 23 8.46 0.07 5.08
CA GLY A 23 8.74 -0.83 6.19
C GLY A 23 9.25 -2.19 5.72
N THR A 24 9.26 -3.14 6.65
CA THR A 24 9.79 -4.49 6.42
C THR A 24 8.67 -5.52 6.60
N ILE A 25 8.59 -6.48 5.68
CA ILE A 25 7.66 -7.60 5.72
C ILE A 25 8.13 -8.62 6.78
N PRO A 26 7.31 -8.95 7.80
CA PRO A 26 7.61 -10.02 8.74
C PRO A 26 7.89 -11.36 8.02
N SER A 27 8.77 -12.18 8.58
CA SER A 27 9.18 -13.45 7.97
C SER A 27 8.02 -14.44 7.79
N ASN A 28 7.07 -14.44 8.73
CA ASN A 28 5.90 -15.31 8.76
C ASN A 28 4.64 -14.75 8.10
N SER A 29 4.69 -13.49 7.60
CA SER A 29 3.58 -12.86 6.87
C SER A 29 3.07 -13.75 5.74
N LYS A 30 1.75 -14.00 5.73
CA LYS A 30 1.08 -14.77 4.66
C LYS A 30 0.47 -13.88 3.59
N PHE A 31 -0.05 -12.72 4.00
CA PHE A 31 -0.58 -11.71 3.09
C PHE A 31 -0.08 -10.33 3.47
N ILE A 32 0.03 -9.47 2.45
CA ILE A 32 0.17 -8.03 2.58
C ILE A 32 -1.13 -7.40 2.13
N GLU A 33 -1.70 -6.56 2.98
CA GLU A 33 -2.85 -5.73 2.66
C GLU A 33 -2.37 -4.29 2.51
N ILE A 34 -2.68 -3.68 1.36
CA ILE A 34 -2.35 -2.28 1.07
C ILE A 34 -3.67 -1.52 1.02
N ILE A 35 -3.78 -0.49 1.84
CA ILE A 35 -4.98 0.33 1.96
C ILE A 35 -4.67 1.71 1.38
N GLY A 36 -5.37 2.06 0.30
CA GLY A 36 -5.32 3.39 -0.30
C GLY A 36 -6.36 4.33 0.32
N ILE A 37 -6.07 5.63 0.26
CA ILE A 37 -6.97 6.70 0.72
C ILE A 37 -6.94 7.86 -0.26
N ASN A 38 -8.06 8.56 -0.40
CA ASN A 38 -8.17 9.88 -1.01
C ASN A 38 -8.48 10.91 0.08
N TYR A 39 -7.72 11.99 0.17
CA TYR A 39 -8.00 13.11 1.07
C TYR A 39 -8.58 14.29 0.28
N ALA A 40 -9.86 14.60 0.45
CA ALA A 40 -10.37 15.91 0.02
C ALA A 40 -9.82 17.02 0.93
N ASP A 41 -9.79 16.73 2.25
CA ASP A 41 -9.07 17.49 3.28
C ASP A 41 -8.75 16.56 4.47
N ASP A 42 -8.15 17.09 5.55
CA ASP A 42 -7.75 16.29 6.72
C ASP A 42 -8.94 15.63 7.46
N ASN A 43 -10.15 16.16 7.32
CA ASN A 43 -11.38 15.66 7.96
C ASN A 43 -12.33 14.97 6.98
N ASN A 44 -12.14 15.14 5.68
CA ASN A 44 -12.96 14.56 4.63
C ASN A 44 -12.11 13.65 3.74
N PHE A 45 -12.17 12.35 4.01
CA PHE A 45 -11.42 11.34 3.30
C PHE A 45 -12.21 10.05 3.16
N TYR A 46 -11.87 9.26 2.15
CA TYR A 46 -12.45 7.93 1.95
C TYR A 46 -11.39 6.91 1.57
N TYR A 47 -11.61 5.68 2.01
CA TYR A 47 -10.73 4.54 1.72
C TYR A 47 -11.14 3.86 0.42
N PHE A 48 -10.15 3.37 -0.31
CA PHE A 48 -10.38 2.48 -1.44
C PHE A 48 -10.44 1.02 -0.98
N THR A 49 -11.00 0.16 -1.83
CA THR A 49 -10.95 -1.29 -1.62
C THR A 49 -9.50 -1.73 -1.41
N PRO A 50 -9.19 -2.47 -0.33
CA PRO A 50 -7.82 -2.91 -0.08
C PRO A 50 -7.30 -3.83 -1.18
N ILE A 51 -6.01 -3.72 -1.48
CA ILE A 51 -5.30 -4.65 -2.35
C ILE A 51 -4.65 -5.70 -1.47
N ILE A 52 -5.08 -6.95 -1.61
CA ILE A 52 -4.57 -8.08 -0.83
C ILE A 52 -3.67 -8.92 -1.72
N LEU A 53 -2.41 -9.05 -1.31
CA LEU A 53 -1.38 -9.75 -2.02
C LEU A 53 -0.87 -10.92 -1.17
N ARG A 54 -0.70 -12.08 -1.80
CA ARG A 54 -0.09 -13.24 -1.15
C ARG A 54 1.42 -13.03 -1.06
N THR A 55 1.96 -13.02 0.16
CA THR A 55 3.35 -12.62 0.42
C THR A 55 4.36 -13.47 -0.36
N GLU A 56 4.12 -14.78 -0.51
CA GLU A 56 5.00 -15.69 -1.25
C GLU A 56 5.12 -15.36 -2.75
N ILE A 57 4.09 -14.72 -3.33
CA ILE A 57 4.08 -14.36 -4.76
C ILE A 57 4.87 -13.06 -4.98
N ILE A 58 4.77 -12.11 -4.06
CA ILE A 58 5.31 -10.76 -4.24
C ILE A 58 6.74 -10.57 -3.73
N ARG A 59 7.24 -11.47 -2.86
CA ARG A 59 8.62 -11.36 -2.34
C ARG A 59 9.62 -11.28 -3.49
N ASN A 60 10.55 -10.32 -3.37
CA ASN A 60 11.58 -10.04 -4.38
C ASN A 60 11.03 -9.67 -5.77
N ARG A 61 9.82 -9.12 -5.84
CA ARG A 61 9.21 -8.59 -7.07
C ARG A 61 8.86 -7.12 -6.92
N ASP A 62 8.64 -6.49 -8.07
CA ASP A 62 8.07 -5.16 -8.18
C ASP A 62 6.61 -5.32 -8.64
N ILE A 63 5.67 -4.71 -7.92
CA ILE A 63 4.22 -4.83 -8.19
C ILE A 63 3.65 -3.46 -8.49
N ALA A 64 2.98 -3.34 -9.64
CA ALA A 64 2.27 -2.15 -10.06
C ALA A 64 0.79 -2.22 -9.69
N PHE A 65 0.23 -1.12 -9.21
CA PHE A 65 -1.21 -0.97 -8.96
C PHE A 65 -1.61 0.50 -8.96
N THR A 66 -2.91 0.75 -8.96
CA THR A 66 -3.48 2.09 -8.89
C THR A 66 -4.24 2.29 -7.59
N VAL A 67 -4.15 3.49 -7.02
CA VAL A 67 -5.04 3.96 -5.94
C VAL A 67 -5.87 5.10 -6.52
N GLY A 68 -7.18 4.96 -6.54
CA GLY A 68 -8.06 5.96 -7.16
C GLY A 68 -9.32 5.38 -7.81
N ILE A 69 -10.15 6.27 -8.33
CA ILE A 69 -11.26 5.96 -9.24
C ILE A 69 -10.84 6.25 -10.68
N THR A 70 -11.49 5.68 -11.69
CA THR A 70 -11.05 5.72 -13.11
C THR A 70 -10.60 7.09 -13.65
N SER A 71 -11.22 8.19 -13.21
CA SER A 71 -10.88 9.55 -13.64
C SER A 71 -9.94 10.30 -12.70
N ASP A 72 -9.46 9.66 -11.64
CA ASP A 72 -8.66 10.23 -10.55
C ASP A 72 -7.80 9.13 -9.91
N THR A 73 -6.65 8.82 -10.53
CA THR A 73 -5.78 7.70 -10.11
C THR A 73 -4.35 8.14 -9.93
N ARG A 74 -3.73 7.63 -8.86
CA ARG A 74 -2.28 7.58 -8.71
C ARG A 74 -1.79 6.17 -8.96
N GLU A 75 -0.86 6.03 -9.89
CA GLU A 75 -0.18 4.78 -10.19
C GLU A 75 1.02 4.62 -9.25
N PHE A 76 1.19 3.42 -8.71
CA PHE A 76 2.29 3.04 -7.83
C PHE A 76 3.01 1.82 -8.39
N VAL A 77 4.33 1.78 -8.20
CA VAL A 77 5.10 0.53 -8.19
C VAL A 77 5.78 0.40 -6.84
N LEU A 78 5.51 -0.71 -6.15
CA LEU A 78 6.19 -1.08 -4.91
C LEU A 78 7.19 -2.20 -5.20
N SER A 79 8.43 -2.00 -4.75
CA SER A 79 9.46 -3.04 -4.68
C SER A 79 9.37 -3.75 -3.34
N PHE A 80 9.35 -5.09 -3.36
CA PHE A 80 9.33 -5.96 -2.17
C PHE A 80 10.65 -6.74 -1.99
N LYS A 81 11.78 -6.15 -2.41
CA LYS A 81 13.11 -6.79 -2.40
C LYS A 81 13.69 -6.82 -1.00
N ASN A 82 14.34 -7.93 -0.65
CA ASN A 82 14.98 -8.13 0.65
C ASN A 82 14.02 -7.90 1.84
N ASN A 83 12.74 -8.22 1.65
CA ASN A 83 11.65 -7.99 2.60
C ASN A 83 11.39 -6.51 2.92
N VAL A 84 12.00 -5.56 2.23
CA VAL A 84 11.74 -4.13 2.39
C VAL A 84 10.74 -3.69 1.33
N ILE A 85 9.74 -2.91 1.75
CA ILE A 85 8.76 -2.30 0.84
C ILE A 85 9.20 -0.87 0.53
N THR A 86 9.39 -0.56 -0.74
CA THR A 86 9.80 0.78 -1.19
C THR A 86 8.97 1.22 -2.40
N ILE A 87 8.52 2.48 -2.42
CA ILE A 87 7.89 3.08 -3.61
C ILE A 87 8.98 3.34 -4.64
N THR A 88 8.97 2.62 -5.77
CA THR A 88 9.94 2.83 -6.86
C THR A 88 9.37 3.68 -8.00
N HIS A 89 8.06 3.77 -8.07
CA HIS A 89 7.34 4.66 -8.99
C HIS A 89 6.07 5.19 -8.32
N SER A 90 5.76 6.45 -8.58
CA SER A 90 4.50 7.11 -8.18
C SER A 90 4.23 8.22 -9.17
N THR A 91 3.10 8.18 -9.86
CA THR A 91 2.71 9.20 -10.84
C THR A 91 1.20 9.38 -10.83
N VAL A 92 0.76 10.62 -11.00
CA VAL A 92 -0.65 10.95 -11.18
C VAL A 92 -0.94 11.02 -12.67
N THR A 93 -2.01 10.37 -13.11
CA THR A 93 -2.41 10.36 -14.54
C THR A 93 -3.26 11.59 -14.90
N ASN A 94 -3.69 12.35 -13.90
CA ASN A 94 -4.55 13.53 -13.96
C ASN A 94 -4.20 14.48 -12.81
N SER A 95 -4.44 15.78 -12.99
CA SER A 95 -4.03 16.82 -12.03
C SER A 95 -4.82 16.83 -10.72
N THR A 96 -5.86 16.00 -10.59
CA THR A 96 -6.73 15.94 -9.40
C THR A 96 -6.33 14.83 -8.43
N ALA A 97 -5.47 13.89 -8.84
CA ALA A 97 -5.15 12.70 -8.05
C ALA A 97 -3.94 12.90 -7.11
N ASP A 98 -3.50 14.14 -6.92
CA ASP A 98 -2.40 14.46 -6.03
C ASP A 98 -2.71 14.12 -4.57
N ASN A 99 -3.99 13.96 -4.25
CA ASN A 99 -4.53 13.59 -2.96
C ASN A 99 -4.79 12.09 -2.73
N ASN A 100 -4.41 11.22 -3.67
CA ASN A 100 -4.43 9.76 -3.49
C ASN A 100 -3.12 9.27 -2.87
N PHE A 101 -3.19 8.48 -1.79
CA PHE A 101 -2.02 7.98 -1.04
C PHE A 101 -2.18 6.50 -0.66
N ILE A 102 -1.05 5.85 -0.37
CA ILE A 102 -1.03 4.63 0.44
C ILE A 102 -1.16 5.08 1.90
N ALA A 103 -2.25 4.67 2.56
CA ALA A 103 -2.56 5.03 3.94
C ALA A 103 -1.91 4.08 4.94
N GLN A 104 -2.02 2.78 4.65
CA GLN A 104 -1.60 1.72 5.54
C GLN A 104 -1.10 0.52 4.73
N ILE A 105 -0.13 -0.17 5.31
CA ILE A 105 0.26 -1.51 4.87
C ILE A 105 0.24 -2.41 6.08
N LEU A 106 -0.51 -3.51 5.99
CA LEU A 106 -0.65 -4.50 7.04
C LEU A 106 -0.06 -5.83 6.57
N SER A 107 0.59 -6.54 7.47
CA SER A 107 0.85 -7.97 7.31
C SER A 107 -0.25 -8.75 8.01
N VAL A 108 -0.74 -9.79 7.35
CA VAL A 108 -1.77 -10.70 7.87
C VAL A 108 -1.16 -12.08 8.13
N ASN A 109 -1.50 -12.64 9.28
CA ASN A 109 -1.03 -13.91 9.82
C ASN A 109 0.49 -13.95 10.05
N SER A 110 0.98 -12.86 10.64
CA SER A 110 2.31 -12.75 11.26
C SER A 110 2.26 -12.85 12.78
#